data_AF-A0A2T9KAF9-F1
#
_entry.id   AF-A0A2T9KAF9-F1
#
_cell.length_a   1.000
_cell.length_b   1.000
_cell.length_c   1.000
_cell.angle_alpha   90.00
_cell.angle_beta   90.00
_cell.angle_gamma   90.00
#
_symmetry.space_group_name_H-M   'P 1'
#
loop_
_entity.id
_entity.type
_entity.pdbx_description
1 polymer ?
#
loop_
_entity_poly.entity_id
_entity_poly.type
_entity_poly.pdbx_seq_one_letter_code
_entity_poly.pdbx_strand_id
1 'polypeptide(L)'
;MIGIRKAAFKPWPLALILVAVLAACGEDGRRDWGRTAPAAQPARDPEAAYLAPPKVVTAAIQGGGVTLTGSAAAGATVRLGSPNGEATSAEADASGLWRVALSGAAAPRLFGLSMTREGRTVQAEGYVLVTPEGAVALLKAGGGSEPLAGPSDSLRILAIDYDQDGGAVISGVGRPGAGFGVRIDRVTQAEAKVDAQGRFSFSLPRPLAHGEHAVQVAGEGGEDLVRVVVSPSGPLTTPPLHAERLDGAWRADWMTPGGGLQTTVLYSPGASR
;
A
#
# COMPACT_ATOMS: atom_id res chain seq x y z
N MET A 1 -7.37 53.71 -24.92
CA MET A 1 -8.03 54.24 -23.70
C MET A 1 -8.62 53.05 -22.96
N ILE A 2 -7.99 52.66 -21.85
CA ILE A 2 -8.44 51.78 -20.74
C ILE A 2 -7.14 51.36 -20.02
N GLY A 3 -6.96 51.88 -18.81
CA GLY A 3 -5.69 51.87 -18.06
C GLY A 3 -5.58 50.72 -17.07
N ILE A 4 -4.35 50.22 -16.94
CA ILE A 4 -3.94 49.19 -15.98
C ILE A 4 -3.73 49.86 -14.62
N ARG A 5 -4.54 49.50 -13.61
CA ARG A 5 -4.39 49.98 -12.23
C ARG A 5 -3.39 49.08 -11.47
N LYS A 6 -2.27 49.67 -11.04
CA LYS A 6 -1.32 49.09 -10.09
C LYS A 6 -1.89 49.18 -8.68
N ALA A 7 -2.00 48.05 -7.97
CA ALA A 7 -2.36 48.02 -6.55
C ALA A 7 -1.08 48.15 -5.69
N ALA A 8 -1.09 49.13 -4.79
CA ALA A 8 0.01 49.47 -3.90
C ALA A 8 -0.03 48.63 -2.61
N PHE A 9 1.10 48.02 -2.27
CA PHE A 9 1.35 47.37 -0.98
C PHE A 9 1.66 48.44 0.09
N LYS A 10 0.96 48.38 1.23
CA LYS A 10 1.13 49.30 2.36
C LYS A 10 1.90 48.61 3.50
N PRO A 11 3.01 49.17 4.02
CA PRO A 11 3.74 48.58 5.13
C PRO A 11 3.14 48.98 6.49
N TRP A 12 3.15 48.05 7.45
CA TRP A 12 2.70 48.22 8.84
C TRP A 12 3.93 48.47 9.73
N PRO A 13 3.95 49.47 10.63
CA PRO A 13 5.09 49.71 11.51
C PRO A 13 5.04 48.88 12.81
N LEU A 14 6.19 48.32 13.18
CA LEU A 14 6.48 47.78 14.52
C LEU A 14 6.47 48.91 15.55
N ALA A 15 5.82 48.67 16.70
CA ALA A 15 5.95 49.51 17.89
C ALA A 15 6.81 48.80 18.94
N LEU A 16 7.94 49.44 19.27
CA LEU A 16 8.78 49.17 20.45
C LEU A 16 8.04 49.66 21.71
N ILE A 17 8.00 48.84 22.75
CA ILE A 17 7.59 49.28 24.10
C ILE A 17 8.76 49.12 25.06
N LEU A 18 9.11 50.26 25.68
CA LEU A 18 10.14 50.46 26.69
C LEU A 18 9.72 49.88 28.06
N VAL A 19 10.72 49.40 28.78
CA VAL A 19 10.67 48.93 30.18
C VAL A 19 10.55 50.10 31.16
N ALA A 20 9.74 49.95 32.20
CA ALA A 20 9.79 50.76 33.41
C ALA A 20 9.94 49.84 34.64
N VAL A 21 11.04 50.05 35.37
CA VAL A 21 11.34 49.42 36.66
C VAL A 21 10.66 50.23 37.76
N LEU A 22 9.89 49.58 38.64
CA LEU A 22 9.53 50.11 39.95
C LEU A 22 9.88 49.06 41.00
N ALA A 23 10.90 49.40 41.79
CA ALA A 23 11.23 48.73 43.03
C ALA A 23 10.21 49.14 44.10
N ALA A 24 9.66 48.16 44.82
CA ALA A 24 9.00 48.37 46.10
C ALA A 24 9.39 47.21 47.02
N CYS A 25 10.22 47.51 48.02
CA CYS A 25 10.41 46.65 49.18
C CYS A 25 9.27 46.93 50.16
N GLY A 26 8.72 45.88 50.76
CA GLY A 26 7.74 45.94 51.84
C GLY A 26 7.60 44.55 52.46
N GLU A 27 8.34 44.31 53.54
CA GLU A 27 8.14 43.19 54.45
C GLU A 27 6.85 43.41 55.23
N ASP A 28 6.00 42.38 55.35
CA ASP A 28 5.43 41.97 56.64
C ASP A 28 4.64 40.66 56.53
N GLY A 29 4.93 39.75 57.45
CA GLY A 29 4.57 38.34 57.36
C GLY A 29 3.11 38.00 57.69
N ARG A 30 2.64 36.88 57.12
CA ARG A 30 1.84 35.86 57.80
C ARG A 30 1.80 34.58 56.94
N ARG A 31 1.91 33.45 57.63
CA ARG A 31 2.02 32.09 57.09
C ARG A 31 0.66 31.60 56.59
N ASP A 32 0.57 31.21 55.33
CA ASP A 32 -0.41 30.22 54.87
C ASP A 32 0.33 29.01 54.30
N TRP A 33 0.29 27.93 55.07
CA TRP A 33 0.67 26.59 54.64
C TRP A 33 -0.39 26.07 53.66
N GLY A 34 0.02 25.51 52.53
CA GLY A 34 -0.87 24.65 51.74
C GLY A 34 -1.04 24.96 50.26
N ARG A 35 -0.02 25.47 49.57
CA ARG A 35 0.07 25.28 48.12
C ARG A 35 1.29 24.43 47.80
N THR A 36 1.10 23.12 47.83
CA THR A 36 1.92 22.22 47.03
C THR A 36 1.99 22.82 45.63
N ALA A 37 3.21 23.10 45.16
CA ALA A 37 3.40 23.36 43.74
C ALA A 37 2.69 22.22 42.98
N PRO A 38 1.84 22.52 41.98
CA PRO A 38 1.29 21.46 41.17
C PRO A 38 2.46 20.62 40.69
N ALA A 39 2.42 19.32 41.02
CA ALA A 39 3.42 18.37 40.55
C ALA A 39 3.61 18.63 39.07
N ALA A 40 4.86 18.85 38.65
CA ALA A 40 5.19 18.92 37.25
C ALA A 40 4.52 17.72 36.59
N GLN A 41 3.53 17.98 35.74
CA GLN A 41 2.90 16.93 34.96
C GLN A 41 4.05 16.18 34.29
N PRO A 42 4.09 14.84 34.39
CA PRO A 42 5.09 14.09 33.65
C PRO A 42 5.01 14.60 32.22
N ALA A 43 6.14 15.11 31.72
CA ALA A 43 6.22 15.52 30.33
C ALA A 43 5.67 14.35 29.53
N ARG A 44 4.56 14.57 28.81
CA ARG A 44 4.10 13.55 27.86
C ARG A 44 5.29 13.28 26.97
N ASP A 45 5.68 12.02 26.92
CA ASP A 45 6.74 11.52 26.07
C ASP A 45 6.57 12.17 24.68
N PRO A 46 7.54 12.94 24.17
CA PRO A 46 7.38 13.77 22.97
C PRO A 46 7.11 12.94 21.69
N GLU A 47 7.10 11.62 21.83
CA GLU A 47 6.77 10.63 20.83
C GLU A 47 5.57 9.83 21.36
N ALA A 48 4.35 10.27 21.04
CA ALA A 48 3.19 9.39 21.14
C ALA A 48 3.46 8.20 20.20
N ALA A 49 4.08 7.13 20.73
CA ALA A 49 4.82 6.11 19.97
C ALA A 49 4.14 5.81 18.63
N TYR A 50 4.78 6.24 17.55
CA TYR A 50 4.31 5.97 16.20
C TYR A 50 4.34 4.46 15.99
N LEU A 51 3.18 3.90 15.65
CA LEU A 51 3.04 2.48 15.36
C LEU A 51 3.05 2.31 13.85
N ALA A 52 4.13 1.75 13.30
CA ALA A 52 4.20 1.42 11.89
C ALA A 52 3.07 0.45 11.51
N PRO A 53 2.41 0.61 10.35
CA PRO A 53 1.36 -0.31 9.92
C PRO A 53 1.86 -1.76 9.81
N PRO A 54 0.99 -2.75 10.08
CA PRO A 54 1.32 -4.15 9.85
C PRO A 54 1.53 -4.42 8.36
N LYS A 55 2.35 -5.40 8.02
CA LYS A 55 2.67 -5.78 6.65
C LYS A 55 2.57 -7.27 6.47
N VAL A 56 2.10 -7.72 5.31
CA VAL A 56 2.37 -9.09 4.83
C VAL A 56 3.71 -9.08 4.12
N VAL A 57 4.55 -10.07 4.39
CA VAL A 57 5.91 -10.17 3.83
C VAL A 57 6.02 -11.36 2.89
N THR A 58 5.46 -12.51 3.26
CA THR A 58 5.45 -13.69 2.40
C THR A 58 4.12 -14.41 2.42
N ALA A 59 3.86 -15.17 1.36
CA ALA A 59 2.75 -16.09 1.23
C ALA A 59 3.31 -17.46 0.80
N ALA A 60 2.78 -18.54 1.40
CA ALA A 60 3.14 -19.91 1.05
C ALA A 60 1.88 -20.76 0.89
N ILE A 61 1.78 -21.50 -0.22
CA ILE A 61 0.68 -22.45 -0.44
C ILE A 61 0.89 -23.63 0.49
N GLN A 62 -0.08 -23.90 1.37
CA GLN A 62 -0.03 -24.97 2.37
C GLN A 62 -1.42 -25.55 2.64
N GLY A 63 -1.55 -26.87 2.67
CA GLY A 63 -2.77 -27.55 3.13
C GLY A 63 -4.05 -27.20 2.35
N GLY A 64 -3.95 -26.95 1.04
CA GLY A 64 -5.10 -26.52 0.22
C GLY A 64 -5.53 -25.06 0.46
N GLY A 65 -4.66 -24.25 1.07
CA GLY A 65 -4.85 -22.83 1.31
C GLY A 65 -3.53 -22.06 1.23
N VAL A 66 -3.48 -20.90 1.89
CA VAL A 66 -2.29 -20.04 1.93
C VAL A 66 -1.97 -19.66 3.37
N THR A 67 -0.71 -19.82 3.76
CA THR A 67 -0.15 -19.26 4.98
C THR A 67 0.49 -17.92 4.66
N LEU A 68 -0.02 -16.86 5.28
CA LEU A 68 0.57 -15.52 5.23
C LEU A 68 1.48 -15.33 6.44
N THR A 69 2.65 -14.74 6.22
CA THR A 69 3.52 -14.26 7.30
C THR A 69 3.85 -12.80 7.10
N GLY A 70 4.05 -12.10 8.22
CA GLY A 70 4.26 -10.67 8.16
C GLY A 70 4.83 -10.06 9.43
N SER A 71 4.95 -8.75 9.42
CA SER A 71 5.45 -7.97 10.56
C SER A 71 4.35 -7.07 11.14
N ALA A 72 4.36 -6.88 12.45
CA ALA A 72 3.53 -5.94 13.19
C ALA A 72 4.27 -5.51 14.47
N ALA A 73 3.68 -4.60 15.26
CA ALA A 73 4.20 -4.33 16.59
C ALA A 73 4.13 -5.61 17.47
N ALA A 74 5.17 -5.88 18.25
CA ALA A 74 5.20 -7.05 19.14
C ALA A 74 4.01 -7.07 20.11
N GLY A 75 3.40 -8.24 20.28
CA GLY A 75 2.18 -8.44 21.08
C GLY A 75 0.91 -7.80 20.52
N ALA A 76 0.94 -7.26 19.29
CA ALA A 76 -0.27 -6.73 18.64
C ALA A 76 -1.13 -7.86 18.08
N THR A 77 -2.45 -7.69 18.16
CA THR A 77 -3.40 -8.56 17.45
C THR A 77 -3.53 -8.08 16.01
N VAL A 78 -3.01 -8.85 15.06
CA VAL A 78 -3.17 -8.63 13.62
C VAL A 78 -4.49 -9.23 13.15
N ARG A 79 -5.24 -8.49 12.34
CA ARG A 79 -6.54 -8.90 11.80
C ARG A 79 -6.57 -8.74 10.29
N LEU A 80 -6.87 -9.81 9.57
CA LEU A 80 -7.32 -9.82 8.19
C LEU A 80 -8.85 -9.83 8.18
N GLY A 81 -9.46 -8.71 7.79
CA GLY A 81 -10.91 -8.58 7.69
C GLY A 81 -11.37 -8.61 6.24
N SER A 82 -12.37 -9.43 5.93
CA SER A 82 -13.02 -9.41 4.62
C SER A 82 -14.19 -8.40 4.59
N PRO A 83 -14.59 -7.95 3.39
CA PRO A 83 -15.67 -6.98 3.23
C PRO A 83 -17.04 -7.44 3.73
N ASN A 84 -17.27 -8.77 3.77
CA ASN A 84 -18.50 -9.37 4.29
C ASN A 84 -18.57 -9.39 5.84
N GLY A 85 -17.56 -8.84 6.52
CA GLY A 85 -17.50 -8.77 7.98
C GLY A 85 -16.79 -9.94 8.67
N GLU A 86 -16.46 -11.01 7.94
CA GLU A 86 -15.64 -12.10 8.47
C GLU A 86 -14.20 -11.63 8.73
N ALA A 87 -13.51 -12.30 9.65
CA ALA A 87 -12.12 -12.00 9.93
C ALA A 87 -11.36 -13.19 10.49
N THR A 88 -10.05 -13.18 10.24
CA THR A 88 -9.09 -14.06 10.89
C THR A 88 -8.03 -13.19 11.56
N SER A 89 -7.60 -13.61 12.75
CA SER A 89 -6.62 -12.86 13.54
C SER A 89 -5.49 -13.75 14.03
N ALA A 90 -4.33 -13.13 14.28
CA ALA A 90 -3.19 -13.75 14.93
C ALA A 90 -2.46 -12.72 15.82
N GLU A 91 -1.80 -13.19 16.87
CA GLU A 91 -0.92 -12.35 17.68
C GLU A 91 0.47 -12.30 17.05
N ALA A 92 1.06 -11.10 17.01
CA ALA A 92 2.47 -10.93 16.66
C ALA A 92 3.34 -11.30 17.86
N ASP A 93 4.36 -12.13 17.64
CA ASP A 93 5.26 -12.57 18.71
C ASP A 93 6.16 -11.43 19.24
N ALA A 94 7.07 -11.77 20.17
CA ALA A 94 7.99 -10.81 20.77
C ALA A 94 8.93 -10.14 19.76
N SER A 95 9.14 -10.75 18.58
CA SER A 95 9.92 -10.18 17.47
C SER A 95 9.04 -9.38 16.49
N GLY A 96 7.73 -9.36 16.68
CA GLY A 96 6.76 -8.73 15.79
C GLY A 96 6.35 -9.58 14.59
N LEU A 97 6.75 -10.86 14.55
CA LEU A 97 6.35 -11.79 13.50
C LEU A 97 4.95 -12.33 13.78
N TRP A 98 4.09 -12.34 12.77
CA TRP A 98 2.77 -12.96 12.84
C TRP A 98 2.57 -13.95 11.68
N ARG A 99 1.66 -14.91 11.88
CA ARG A 99 1.29 -15.91 10.87
C ARG A 99 -0.19 -16.21 10.91
N VAL A 100 -0.83 -16.24 9.74
CA VAL A 100 -2.24 -16.61 9.57
C VAL A 100 -2.35 -17.64 8.44
N ALA A 101 -3.06 -18.74 8.70
CA ALA A 101 -3.44 -19.69 7.67
C ALA A 101 -4.86 -19.38 7.17
N LEU A 102 -5.01 -19.25 5.85
CA LEU A 102 -6.29 -19.04 5.19
C LEU A 102 -6.64 -20.29 4.40
N SER A 103 -7.78 -20.92 4.69
CA SER A 103 -8.31 -22.04 3.90
C SER A 103 -8.56 -21.62 2.46
N GLY A 104 -8.40 -22.55 1.51
CA GLY A 104 -8.73 -22.30 0.10
C GLY A 104 -10.18 -21.84 -0.11
N ALA A 105 -10.42 -21.13 -1.20
CA ALA A 105 -11.72 -20.61 -1.60
C ALA A 105 -11.94 -20.82 -3.10
N ALA A 106 -13.21 -20.84 -3.55
CA ALA A 106 -13.55 -21.03 -4.96
C ALA A 106 -13.41 -19.76 -5.81
N ALA A 107 -13.33 -18.59 -5.17
CA ALA A 107 -13.16 -17.29 -5.81
C ALA A 107 -12.12 -16.45 -5.07
N PRO A 108 -11.53 -15.42 -5.71
CA PRO A 108 -10.61 -14.51 -5.04
C PRO A 108 -11.25 -13.84 -3.83
N ARG A 109 -10.45 -13.64 -2.78
CA ARG A 109 -10.85 -12.93 -1.57
C ARG A 109 -9.98 -11.72 -1.36
N LEU A 110 -10.60 -10.63 -0.94
CA LEU A 110 -9.95 -9.39 -0.58
C LEU A 110 -9.98 -9.20 0.94
N PHE A 111 -8.88 -8.74 1.52
CA PHE A 111 -8.78 -8.48 2.95
C PHE A 111 -8.19 -7.09 3.22
N GLY A 112 -8.80 -6.36 4.15
CA GLY A 112 -8.14 -5.27 4.84
C GLY A 112 -7.23 -5.83 5.94
N LEU A 113 -6.02 -5.29 6.06
CA LEU A 113 -5.05 -5.68 7.08
C LEU A 113 -4.96 -4.59 8.15
N SER A 114 -5.04 -5.00 9.41
CA SER A 114 -4.93 -4.09 10.55
C SER A 114 -4.22 -4.76 11.72
N MET A 115 -3.76 -3.95 12.67
CA MET A 115 -3.32 -4.44 13.97
C MET A 115 -3.92 -3.59 15.10
N THR A 116 -4.18 -4.21 16.24
CA THR A 116 -4.58 -3.53 17.47
C THR A 116 -3.55 -3.80 18.56
N ARG A 117 -3.06 -2.74 19.21
CA ARG A 117 -2.19 -2.82 20.39
C ARG A 117 -2.61 -1.77 21.40
N GLU A 118 -2.83 -2.19 22.65
CA GLU A 118 -3.23 -1.30 23.75
C GLU A 118 -4.44 -0.41 23.39
N GLY A 119 -5.44 -0.99 22.71
CA GLY A 119 -6.65 -0.29 22.27
C GLY A 119 -6.48 0.63 21.05
N ARG A 120 -5.26 0.81 20.53
CA ARG A 120 -5.00 1.58 19.30
C ARG A 120 -5.00 0.65 18.10
N THR A 121 -5.82 0.97 17.09
CA THR A 121 -5.84 0.24 15.82
C THR A 121 -5.11 1.01 14.73
N VAL A 122 -4.23 0.33 13.99
CA VAL A 122 -3.53 0.85 12.82
C VAL A 122 -3.89 0.00 11.61
N GLN A 123 -4.28 0.66 10.51
CA GLN A 123 -4.62 0.03 9.24
C GLN A 123 -3.40 0.02 8.33
N ALA A 124 -3.19 -1.07 7.59
CA ALA A 124 -2.30 -1.10 6.46
C ALA A 124 -2.93 -0.36 5.27
N GLU A 125 -2.09 0.06 4.33
CA GLU A 125 -2.55 0.65 3.08
C GLU A 125 -3.06 -0.43 2.12
N GLY A 126 -4.11 -0.09 1.35
CA GLY A 126 -4.64 -0.96 0.31
C GLY A 126 -5.27 -2.25 0.84
N TYR A 127 -5.09 -3.34 0.09
CA TYR A 127 -5.71 -4.62 0.39
C TYR A 127 -4.77 -5.80 0.11
N VAL A 128 -5.05 -6.94 0.74
CA VAL A 128 -4.46 -8.24 0.41
C VAL A 128 -5.45 -9.01 -0.45
N LEU A 129 -5.09 -9.31 -1.70
CA LEU A 129 -5.84 -10.19 -2.60
C LEU A 129 -5.27 -11.60 -2.53
N VAL A 130 -6.13 -12.61 -2.36
CA VAL A 130 -5.76 -14.03 -2.35
C VAL A 130 -6.63 -14.79 -3.35
N THR A 131 -6.02 -15.43 -4.34
CA THR A 131 -6.75 -16.22 -5.36
C THR A 131 -6.92 -17.69 -4.94
N PRO A 132 -7.86 -18.43 -5.56
CA PRO A 132 -8.05 -19.87 -5.32
C PRO A 132 -6.79 -20.72 -5.49
N GLU A 133 -5.92 -20.36 -6.44
CA GLU A 133 -4.66 -21.07 -6.74
C GLU A 133 -3.53 -20.69 -5.78
N GLY A 134 -3.81 -19.80 -4.82
CA GLY A 134 -2.86 -19.35 -3.81
C GLY A 134 -1.95 -18.22 -4.25
N ALA A 135 -2.24 -17.56 -5.38
CA ALA A 135 -1.59 -16.30 -5.73
C ALA A 135 -1.99 -15.23 -4.70
N VAL A 136 -1.03 -14.45 -4.22
CA VAL A 136 -1.28 -13.35 -3.29
C VAL A 136 -0.69 -12.07 -3.84
N ALA A 137 -1.42 -10.97 -3.76
CA ALA A 137 -0.92 -9.64 -4.11
C ALA A 137 -1.34 -8.59 -3.08
N LEU A 138 -0.44 -7.65 -2.81
CA LEU A 138 -0.73 -6.43 -2.07
C LEU A 138 -1.19 -5.36 -3.06
N LEU A 139 -2.48 -5.05 -3.06
CA LEU A 139 -3.06 -4.06 -3.94
C LEU A 139 -2.77 -2.66 -3.39
N LYS A 140 -2.33 -1.75 -4.25
CA LYS A 140 -1.94 -0.38 -3.87
C LYS A 140 -2.83 0.65 -4.57
N ALA A 141 -3.44 1.54 -3.79
CA ALA A 141 -4.31 2.58 -4.33
C ALA A 141 -3.50 3.53 -5.24
N GLY A 142 -3.93 3.68 -6.48
CA GLY A 142 -3.27 4.54 -7.48
C GLY A 142 -1.90 4.04 -7.96
N GLY A 143 -1.53 2.81 -7.66
CA GLY A 143 -0.24 2.24 -8.06
C GLY A 143 -0.33 0.78 -8.49
N GLY A 144 0.84 0.20 -8.80
CA GLY A 144 0.95 -1.21 -9.11
C GLY A 144 0.84 -2.09 -7.87
N SER A 145 0.14 -3.21 -8.02
CA SER A 145 0.08 -4.26 -7.04
C SER A 145 1.45 -4.94 -6.88
N GLU A 146 1.67 -5.52 -5.70
CA GLU A 146 2.87 -6.29 -5.40
C GLU A 146 2.50 -7.76 -5.17
N PRO A 147 2.67 -8.60 -6.20
CA PRO A 147 2.50 -10.05 -6.06
C PRO A 147 3.54 -10.64 -5.11
N LEU A 148 3.12 -11.38 -4.09
CA LEU A 148 4.01 -12.04 -3.14
C LEU A 148 4.57 -13.35 -3.72
N ALA A 149 5.53 -13.20 -4.63
CA ALA A 149 6.36 -14.28 -5.16
C ALA A 149 7.83 -14.07 -4.76
N GLY A 150 8.60 -15.17 -4.71
CA GLY A 150 10.05 -15.10 -4.57
C GLY A 150 10.74 -14.68 -5.88
N PRO A 151 12.06 -14.39 -5.84
CA PRO A 151 12.85 -14.14 -7.04
C PRO A 151 12.80 -15.34 -7.99
N SER A 152 13.05 -15.11 -9.28
CA SER A 152 13.09 -16.15 -10.30
C SER A 152 14.32 -15.98 -11.19
N ASP A 153 14.88 -17.06 -11.72
CA ASP A 153 15.90 -16.95 -12.77
C ASP A 153 15.33 -16.44 -14.10
N SER A 154 14.02 -16.57 -14.30
CA SER A 154 13.32 -16.06 -15.48
C SER A 154 12.58 -14.77 -15.17
N LEU A 155 12.51 -13.86 -16.15
CA LEU A 155 11.57 -12.75 -16.07
C LEU A 155 10.14 -13.30 -16.11
N ARG A 156 9.28 -12.83 -15.21
CA ARG A 156 7.86 -13.22 -15.17
C ARG A 156 7.01 -12.02 -14.80
N ILE A 157 6.04 -11.70 -15.65
CA ILE A 157 4.95 -10.77 -15.37
C ILE A 157 3.98 -11.48 -14.44
N LEU A 158 3.65 -10.87 -13.31
CA LEU A 158 2.75 -11.46 -12.32
C LEU A 158 1.47 -10.65 -12.16
N ALA A 159 1.53 -9.34 -12.34
CA ALA A 159 0.35 -8.50 -12.35
C ALA A 159 0.43 -7.40 -13.39
N ILE A 160 -0.73 -7.03 -13.92
CA ILE A 160 -0.94 -5.78 -14.66
C ILE A 160 -2.08 -5.04 -13.96
N ASP A 161 -1.80 -3.84 -13.50
CA ASP A 161 -2.78 -2.95 -12.88
C ASP A 161 -3.11 -1.83 -13.85
N TYR A 162 -4.37 -1.41 -13.90
CA TYR A 162 -4.79 -0.22 -14.63
C TYR A 162 -5.99 0.48 -14.00
N ASP A 163 -6.04 1.80 -14.13
CA ASP A 163 -7.18 2.62 -13.72
C ASP A 163 -8.19 2.86 -14.86
N GLN A 164 -9.20 3.70 -14.61
CA GLN A 164 -10.24 4.00 -15.59
C GLN A 164 -9.73 4.80 -16.80
N ASP A 165 -8.62 5.51 -16.66
CA ASP A 165 -7.99 6.29 -17.73
C ASP A 165 -6.95 5.45 -18.49
N GLY A 166 -6.75 4.19 -18.11
CA GLY A 166 -5.79 3.26 -18.70
C GLY A 166 -4.36 3.44 -18.20
N GLY A 167 -4.13 4.29 -17.19
CA GLY A 167 -2.84 4.42 -16.52
C GLY A 167 -2.47 3.07 -15.91
N ALA A 168 -1.35 2.48 -16.35
CA ALA A 168 -1.07 1.08 -16.07
C ALA A 168 0.34 0.82 -15.51
N VAL A 169 0.44 -0.20 -14.68
CA VAL A 169 1.68 -0.67 -14.05
C VAL A 169 1.82 -2.17 -14.27
N ILE A 170 3.03 -2.59 -14.65
CA ILE A 170 3.39 -4.00 -14.83
C ILE A 170 4.27 -4.41 -13.67
N SER A 171 3.87 -5.42 -12.92
CA SER A 171 4.62 -5.94 -11.78
C SER A 171 4.99 -7.40 -11.98
N GLY A 172 6.16 -7.79 -11.50
CA GLY A 172 6.68 -9.14 -11.70
C GLY A 172 7.94 -9.45 -10.93
N VAL A 173 8.58 -10.55 -11.33
CA VAL A 173 9.84 -11.05 -10.72
C VAL A 173 10.86 -11.42 -11.78
N GLY A 174 12.12 -11.45 -11.38
CA GLY A 174 13.23 -11.89 -12.20
C GLY A 174 14.51 -12.03 -11.37
N ARG A 175 15.63 -12.22 -12.05
CA ARG A 175 16.92 -12.36 -11.37
C ARG A 175 17.30 -11.00 -10.78
N PRO A 176 17.66 -10.90 -9.48
CA PRO A 176 18.05 -9.62 -8.89
C PRO A 176 19.14 -8.90 -9.69
N GLY A 177 18.92 -7.61 -9.97
CA GLY A 177 19.85 -6.77 -10.74
C GLY A 177 19.80 -6.94 -12.27
N ALA A 178 19.07 -7.92 -12.79
CA ALA A 178 18.96 -8.18 -14.23
C ALA A 178 18.30 -7.02 -14.98
N GLY A 179 18.87 -6.67 -16.14
CA GLY A 179 18.28 -5.70 -17.06
C GLY A 179 17.23 -6.32 -17.96
N PHE A 180 16.15 -5.58 -18.23
CA PHE A 180 15.09 -6.00 -19.16
C PHE A 180 14.45 -4.81 -19.89
N GLY A 181 13.91 -5.05 -21.08
CA GLY A 181 13.08 -4.12 -21.82
C GLY A 181 11.59 -4.47 -21.72
N VAL A 182 10.74 -3.45 -21.77
CA VAL A 182 9.27 -3.61 -21.81
C VAL A 182 8.76 -3.24 -23.20
N ARG A 183 7.92 -4.10 -23.80
CA ARG A 183 7.21 -3.82 -25.05
C ARG A 183 5.71 -3.99 -24.88
N ILE A 184 4.96 -3.09 -25.51
CA ILE A 184 3.49 -3.15 -25.63
C ILE A 184 3.17 -3.21 -27.11
N ASP A 185 2.47 -4.23 -27.56
CA ASP A 185 2.10 -4.45 -28.96
C ASP A 185 3.30 -4.37 -29.92
N ARG A 186 4.43 -4.95 -29.47
CA ARG A 186 5.75 -4.93 -30.15
C ARG A 186 6.44 -3.56 -30.19
N VAL A 187 5.86 -2.53 -29.57
CA VAL A 187 6.48 -1.20 -29.43
C VAL A 187 7.23 -1.13 -28.10
N THR A 188 8.55 -0.91 -28.19
CA THR A 188 9.40 -0.68 -27.01
C THR A 188 8.95 0.57 -26.24
N GLN A 189 8.77 0.41 -24.93
CA GLN A 189 8.41 1.51 -24.03
C GLN A 189 9.65 2.06 -23.34
N ALA A 190 10.37 1.23 -22.58
CA ALA A 190 11.63 1.58 -21.94
C ALA A 190 12.42 0.33 -21.50
N GLU A 191 13.64 0.55 -21.03
CA GLU A 191 14.45 -0.42 -20.29
C GLU A 191 14.33 -0.18 -18.78
N ALA A 192 14.46 -1.27 -18.01
CA ALA A 192 14.35 -1.28 -16.56
C ALA A 192 15.29 -2.35 -15.96
N LYS A 193 15.35 -2.40 -14.64
CA LYS A 193 16.12 -3.40 -13.88
C LYS A 193 15.25 -4.04 -12.81
N VAL A 194 15.48 -5.33 -12.59
CA VAL A 194 14.94 -6.05 -11.44
C VAL A 194 15.68 -5.58 -10.17
N ASP A 195 14.94 -5.32 -9.10
CA ASP A 195 15.50 -4.86 -7.83
C ASP A 195 16.32 -5.94 -7.10
N ALA A 196 16.91 -5.58 -5.97
CA ALA A 196 17.75 -6.47 -5.17
C ALA A 196 16.96 -7.64 -4.53
N GLN A 197 15.64 -7.54 -4.45
CA GLN A 197 14.74 -8.56 -3.94
C GLN A 197 14.21 -9.48 -5.06
N GLY A 198 14.59 -9.21 -6.32
CA GLY A 198 14.15 -9.96 -7.49
C GLY A 198 12.76 -9.58 -7.97
N ARG A 199 12.26 -8.39 -7.61
CA ARG A 199 10.97 -7.86 -8.04
C ARG A 199 11.18 -6.74 -9.06
N PHE A 200 10.16 -6.49 -9.86
CA PHE A 200 10.09 -5.27 -10.66
C PHE A 200 8.68 -4.71 -10.65
N SER A 201 8.59 -3.39 -10.78
CA SER A 201 7.34 -2.66 -11.01
C SER A 201 7.63 -1.54 -12.00
N PHE A 202 6.87 -1.51 -13.10
CA PHE A 202 7.11 -0.60 -14.22
C PHE A 202 5.82 0.13 -14.58
N SER A 203 5.77 1.43 -14.30
CA SER A 203 4.67 2.30 -14.74
C SER A 203 4.82 2.64 -16.22
N LEU A 204 3.78 2.38 -17.01
CA LEU A 204 3.78 2.73 -18.43
C LEU A 204 3.77 4.26 -18.59
N PRO A 205 4.58 4.82 -19.51
CA PRO A 205 4.63 6.25 -19.74
C PRO A 205 3.39 6.78 -20.48
N ARG A 206 2.59 5.90 -21.06
CA ARG A 206 1.34 6.22 -21.77
C ARG A 206 0.24 5.27 -21.31
N PRO A 207 -1.00 5.76 -21.15
CA PRO A 207 -2.12 4.89 -20.86
C PRO A 207 -2.34 3.84 -21.95
N LEU A 208 -2.84 2.67 -21.54
CA LEU A 208 -3.35 1.66 -22.45
C LEU A 208 -4.74 2.04 -22.93
N ALA A 209 -5.01 1.86 -24.22
CA ALA A 209 -6.35 2.03 -24.75
C ALA A 209 -7.25 0.87 -24.30
N HIS A 210 -8.57 1.01 -24.45
CA HIS A 210 -9.44 -0.15 -24.31
C HIS A 210 -9.19 -1.15 -25.44
N GLY A 211 -9.17 -2.43 -25.10
CA GLY A 211 -8.92 -3.51 -26.04
C GLY A 211 -7.84 -4.48 -25.56
N GLU A 212 -7.51 -5.42 -26.43
CA GLU A 212 -6.45 -6.40 -26.19
C GLU A 212 -5.07 -5.78 -26.43
N HIS A 213 -4.15 -6.04 -25.49
CA HIS A 213 -2.75 -5.65 -25.59
C HIS A 213 -1.84 -6.86 -25.31
N ALA A 214 -0.78 -6.98 -26.11
CA ALA A 214 0.33 -7.90 -25.84
C ALA A 214 1.39 -7.16 -25.02
N VAL A 215 1.65 -7.65 -23.81
CA VAL A 215 2.65 -7.10 -22.90
C VAL A 215 3.81 -8.06 -22.80
N GLN A 216 5.02 -7.59 -23.11
CA GLN A 216 6.22 -8.40 -23.18
C GLN A 216 7.32 -7.77 -22.32
N VAL A 217 7.99 -8.59 -21.52
CA VAL A 217 9.27 -8.27 -20.89
C VAL A 217 10.35 -9.19 -21.47
N ALA A 218 11.50 -8.66 -21.83
CA ALA A 218 12.59 -9.45 -22.39
C ALA A 218 13.96 -8.90 -21.98
N GLY A 219 14.90 -9.78 -21.65
CA GLY A 219 16.25 -9.37 -21.27
C GLY A 219 17.05 -10.52 -20.66
N GLU A 220 17.85 -10.20 -19.66
CA GLU A 220 18.55 -11.20 -18.87
C GLU A 220 17.52 -12.04 -18.08
N GLY A 221 17.52 -13.36 -18.29
CA GLY A 221 16.48 -14.26 -17.76
C GLY A 221 15.41 -14.65 -18.78
N GLY A 222 15.54 -14.24 -20.04
CA GLY A 222 14.66 -14.68 -21.13
C GLY A 222 13.54 -13.69 -21.43
N GLU A 223 12.40 -14.22 -21.86
CA GLU A 223 11.23 -13.45 -22.28
C GLU A 223 9.99 -13.99 -21.56
N ASP A 224 9.08 -13.09 -21.18
CA ASP A 224 7.71 -13.41 -20.80
C ASP A 224 6.75 -12.51 -21.57
N LEU A 225 5.66 -13.10 -22.07
CA LEU A 225 4.64 -12.42 -22.85
C LEU A 225 3.27 -12.82 -22.29
N VAL A 226 2.48 -11.82 -21.95
CA VAL A 226 1.10 -12.00 -21.51
C VAL A 226 0.16 -11.14 -22.35
N ARG A 227 -1.10 -11.55 -22.41
CA ARG A 227 -2.19 -10.74 -22.99
C ARG A 227 -3.03 -10.18 -21.87
N VAL A 228 -3.47 -8.95 -22.05
CA VAL A 228 -4.44 -8.27 -21.17
C VAL A 228 -5.51 -7.61 -22.02
N VAL A 229 -6.77 -7.70 -21.59
CA VAL A 229 -7.87 -6.97 -22.19
C VAL A 229 -8.22 -5.81 -21.26
N VAL A 230 -7.84 -4.59 -21.65
CA VAL A 230 -8.15 -3.38 -20.89
C VAL A 230 -9.58 -2.98 -21.20
N SER A 231 -10.40 -2.92 -20.16
CA SER A 231 -11.83 -2.58 -20.28
C SER A 231 -12.31 -1.90 -18.99
N PRO A 232 -13.43 -1.16 -19.03
CA PRO A 232 -14.00 -0.59 -17.81
C PRO A 232 -14.25 -1.65 -16.74
N SER A 233 -14.13 -1.27 -15.47
CA SER A 233 -14.42 -2.14 -14.34
C SER A 233 -15.85 -2.68 -14.39
N GLY A 234 -16.02 -3.96 -14.10
CA GLY A 234 -17.32 -4.58 -13.91
C GLY A 234 -18.03 -4.07 -12.65
N PRO A 235 -19.35 -4.34 -12.51
CA PRO A 235 -20.08 -3.99 -11.30
C PRO A 235 -19.52 -4.75 -10.10
N LEU A 236 -19.25 -4.05 -9.00
CA LEU A 236 -18.73 -4.64 -7.76
C LEU A 236 -19.78 -5.55 -7.10
N THR A 237 -19.82 -6.81 -7.50
CA THR A 237 -20.79 -7.81 -7.04
C THR A 237 -20.65 -8.16 -5.57
N THR A 238 -19.45 -8.01 -5.00
CA THR A 238 -19.19 -8.15 -3.56
C THR A 238 -18.30 -6.99 -3.13
N PRO A 239 -18.87 -5.79 -2.93
CA PRO A 239 -18.08 -4.59 -2.66
C PRO A 239 -17.05 -4.82 -1.55
N PRO A 240 -15.81 -4.36 -1.73
CA PRO A 240 -15.33 -3.49 -2.81
C PRO A 240 -14.77 -4.26 -4.02
N LEU A 241 -15.06 -5.56 -4.21
CA LEU A 241 -14.47 -6.40 -5.25
C LEU A 241 -15.50 -6.94 -6.26
N HIS A 242 -15.10 -6.96 -7.53
CA HIS A 242 -15.59 -7.87 -8.56
C HIS A 242 -14.41 -8.71 -9.06
N ALA A 243 -14.62 -10.01 -9.23
CA ALA A 243 -13.57 -10.92 -9.70
C ALA A 243 -14.07 -11.79 -10.85
N GLU A 244 -13.28 -11.88 -11.90
CA GLU A 244 -13.57 -12.66 -13.10
C GLU A 244 -12.40 -13.59 -13.41
N ARG A 245 -12.70 -14.86 -13.70
CA ARG A 245 -11.69 -15.84 -14.10
C ARG A 245 -11.31 -15.61 -15.56
N LEU A 246 -10.02 -15.45 -15.81
CA LEU A 246 -9.43 -15.44 -17.14
C LEU A 246 -8.63 -16.74 -17.38
N ASP A 247 -8.18 -16.94 -18.61
CA ASP A 247 -7.23 -18.01 -18.89
C ASP A 247 -5.88 -17.72 -18.22
N GLY A 248 -5.47 -18.62 -17.31
CA GLY A 248 -4.23 -18.48 -16.54
C GLY A 248 -4.15 -17.27 -15.58
N ALA A 249 -5.24 -16.55 -15.32
CA ALA A 249 -5.24 -15.35 -14.47
C ALA A 249 -6.60 -15.08 -13.81
N TRP A 250 -6.61 -14.16 -12.86
CA TRP A 250 -7.81 -13.54 -12.32
C TRP A 250 -7.80 -12.04 -12.60
N ARG A 251 -8.90 -11.52 -13.11
CA ARG A 251 -9.18 -10.09 -13.10
C ARG A 251 -9.88 -9.76 -11.79
N ALA A 252 -9.38 -8.74 -11.10
CA ALA A 252 -9.99 -8.17 -9.92
C ALA A 252 -10.24 -6.67 -10.18
N ASP A 253 -11.50 -6.28 -10.34
CA ASP A 253 -11.89 -4.87 -10.30
C ASP A 253 -12.23 -4.51 -8.86
N TRP A 254 -11.60 -3.47 -8.31
CA TRP A 254 -11.73 -3.15 -6.91
C TRP A 254 -11.83 -1.65 -6.65
N MET A 255 -12.60 -1.30 -5.62
CA MET A 255 -12.66 0.07 -5.10
C MET A 255 -11.54 0.27 -4.09
N THR A 256 -10.70 1.27 -4.34
CA THR A 256 -9.65 1.71 -3.43
C THR A 256 -10.23 2.25 -2.12
N PRO A 257 -9.45 2.26 -1.02
CA PRO A 257 -9.89 2.89 0.22
C PRO A 257 -10.29 4.38 0.06
N GLY A 258 -9.77 5.06 -0.96
CA GLY A 258 -10.12 6.44 -1.32
C GLY A 258 -11.35 6.59 -2.22
N GLY A 259 -12.00 5.50 -2.62
CA GLY A 259 -13.21 5.49 -3.45
C GLY A 259 -13.00 5.44 -4.97
N GLY A 260 -11.76 5.52 -5.45
CA GLY A 260 -11.42 5.30 -6.87
C GLY A 260 -11.52 3.83 -7.27
N LEU A 261 -11.73 3.56 -8.56
CA LEU A 261 -11.75 2.20 -9.12
C LEU A 261 -10.42 1.85 -9.79
N GLN A 262 -9.93 0.64 -9.54
CA GLN A 262 -8.75 0.08 -10.20
C GLN A 262 -9.00 -1.37 -10.59
N THR A 263 -8.29 -1.83 -11.61
CA THR A 263 -8.28 -3.22 -12.02
C THR A 263 -6.89 -3.81 -11.81
N THR A 264 -6.83 -5.03 -11.30
CA THR A 264 -5.62 -5.83 -11.20
C THR A 264 -5.86 -7.16 -11.90
N VAL A 265 -5.08 -7.44 -12.95
CA VAL A 265 -5.01 -8.76 -13.56
C VAL A 265 -3.84 -9.49 -12.92
N LEU A 266 -4.14 -10.47 -12.06
CA LEU A 266 -3.17 -11.26 -11.32
C LEU A 266 -3.03 -12.63 -11.97
N TYR A 267 -1.87 -12.91 -12.54
CA TYR A 267 -1.63 -14.16 -13.24
C TYR A 267 -1.27 -15.29 -12.26
N SER A 268 -1.79 -16.49 -12.52
CA SER A 268 -1.61 -17.65 -11.63
C SER A 268 -0.14 -18.11 -11.56
N PRO A 269 0.34 -18.56 -10.39
CA PRO A 269 1.63 -19.21 -10.25
C PRO A 269 1.72 -20.47 -11.10
N GLY A 270 2.83 -20.66 -11.82
CA GLY A 270 3.11 -21.92 -12.51
C GLY A 270 2.25 -22.23 -13.74
N ALA A 271 1.36 -21.33 -14.17
CA ALA A 271 0.74 -21.46 -15.49
C ALA A 271 1.85 -21.49 -16.55
N SER A 272 1.90 -22.56 -17.34
CA SER A 272 2.69 -22.59 -18.58
C SER A 272 2.09 -21.53 -19.50
N ARG A 273 2.88 -20.50 -19.81
CA ARG A 273 2.52 -19.42 -20.72
C ARG A 273 3.39 -19.52 -21.96
#